data_AF-A0A7J8RIV3-F1
#
_entry.id   AF-A0A7J8RIV3-F1
#
_cell.length_a   1.000
_cell.length_b   1.000
_cell.length_c   1.000
_cell.angle_alpha   90.00
_cell.angle_beta   90.00
_cell.angle_gamma   90.00
#
_symmetry.space_group_name_H-M   'P 1'
#
loop_
_entity.id
_entity.type
_entity.pdbx_description
1 polymer ?
#
loop_
_entity_poly.entity_id
_entity_poly.type
_entity_poly.pdbx_seq_one_letter_code
_entity_poly.pdbx_strand_id
1 'polypeptide(L)'
;MKTHDLECCSRPPLTGPKRLTYNFQDVAFVPYGHYWREMRKICVAELFSMKRVQSFQSVREEEVDLLIESISESATSANPVDLSKCFFSLTASIIFRIAFGKQFQGSQLDNHKLQKVVFEAELCWEAFVPRIFFPLYRKGN
;
A
#
# COMPACT_ATOMS: atom_id res chain seq x y z
N MET A 1 24.53 6.97 -11.94
CA MET A 1 23.73 6.65 -10.75
C MET A 1 23.53 5.13 -10.69
N LYS A 2 24.60 4.39 -10.34
CA LYS A 2 24.63 2.91 -10.26
C LYS A 2 25.66 2.39 -9.24
N THR A 3 26.64 3.21 -8.89
CA THR A 3 27.83 2.79 -8.13
C THR A 3 27.53 2.28 -6.73
N HIS A 4 26.51 2.82 -6.04
CA HIS A 4 26.17 2.47 -4.66
C HIS A 4 24.75 1.91 -4.50
N ASP A 5 24.08 1.55 -5.61
CA ASP A 5 22.68 1.12 -5.55
C ASP A 5 22.52 -0.13 -4.67
N LEU A 6 23.44 -1.09 -4.77
CA LEU A 6 23.41 -2.32 -3.95
C LEU A 6 23.65 -2.04 -2.46
N GLU A 7 24.51 -1.09 -2.13
CA GLU A 7 24.80 -0.71 -0.74
C GLU A 7 23.62 0.04 -0.10
N CYS A 8 22.75 0.63 -0.93
CA CYS A 8 21.71 1.55 -0.49
C CYS A 8 20.28 1.04 -0.76
N CYS A 9 20.15 -0.17 -1.33
CA CYS A 9 18.86 -0.73 -1.72
C CYS A 9 18.11 -1.44 -0.57
N SER A 10 18.75 -1.62 0.58
CA SER A 10 18.15 -2.27 1.76
C SER A 10 17.74 -1.24 2.80
N ARG A 11 16.62 -1.48 3.48
CA ARG A 11 16.18 -0.64 4.60
C ARG A 11 16.88 -1.07 5.90
N PRO A 12 17.23 -0.13 6.80
CA PRO A 12 17.68 -0.44 8.15
C PRO A 12 16.66 -1.31 8.89
N PRO A 13 17.11 -2.25 9.73
CA PRO A 13 16.22 -3.09 10.51
C PRO A 13 15.55 -2.27 11.61
N LEU A 14 14.23 -2.19 11.56
CA LEU A 14 13.40 -1.46 12.53
C LEU A 14 12.51 -2.44 13.30
N THR A 15 12.31 -2.22 14.60
CA THR A 15 11.53 -3.13 15.49
C THR A 15 10.08 -3.30 15.05
N GLY A 16 9.44 -2.22 14.60
CA GLY A 16 8.04 -2.23 14.16
C GLY A 16 7.82 -3.08 12.90
N PRO A 17 8.47 -2.76 11.77
CA PRO A 17 8.46 -3.61 10.57
C PRO A 17 8.86 -5.05 10.88
N LYS A 18 9.90 -5.30 11.68
CA LYS A 18 10.28 -6.66 12.10
C LYS A 18 9.11 -7.45 12.68
N ARG A 19 8.28 -6.81 13.52
CA ARG A 19 7.11 -7.45 14.14
C ARG A 19 5.96 -7.63 13.16
N LEU A 20 5.65 -6.61 12.36
CA LEU A 20 4.52 -6.62 11.42
C LEU A 20 4.75 -7.53 10.21
N THR A 21 6.01 -7.69 9.79
CA THR A 21 6.36 -8.39 8.56
C THR A 21 6.99 -9.75 8.79
N TYR A 22 6.65 -10.39 9.91
CA TYR A 22 7.11 -11.73 10.27
C TYR A 22 8.64 -11.87 10.20
N ASN A 23 9.35 -10.97 10.88
CA ASN A 23 10.80 -10.91 10.90
C ASN A 23 11.41 -10.63 9.50
N PHE A 24 10.90 -9.60 8.80
CA PHE A 24 11.38 -9.16 7.48
C PHE A 24 11.21 -10.20 6.38
N GLN A 25 10.07 -10.88 6.33
CA GLN A 25 9.73 -11.83 5.26
C GLN A 25 8.81 -11.23 4.18
N ASP A 26 8.46 -9.94 4.30
CA ASP A 26 7.72 -9.19 3.29
C ASP A 26 8.61 -8.72 2.12
N VAL A 27 8.04 -8.05 1.13
CA VAL A 27 8.76 -7.54 -0.05
C VAL A 27 9.30 -6.11 0.14
N ALA A 28 8.78 -5.36 1.11
CA ALA A 28 9.08 -3.95 1.32
C ALA A 28 10.28 -3.70 2.28
N PHE A 29 10.47 -4.56 3.29
CA PHE A 29 11.49 -4.42 4.33
C PHE A 29 12.51 -5.56 4.41
N VAL A 30 12.31 -6.67 3.69
CA VAL A 30 13.37 -7.69 3.59
C VAL A 30 14.63 -7.08 2.98
N PRO A 31 15.83 -7.37 3.52
CA PRO A 31 17.08 -6.94 2.90
C PRO A 31 17.22 -7.47 1.48
N TYR A 32 17.93 -6.72 0.64
CA TYR A 32 18.20 -7.13 -0.72
C TYR A 32 18.96 -8.46 -0.75
N GLY A 33 18.46 -9.40 -1.54
CA GLY A 33 19.01 -10.75 -1.61
C GLY A 33 18.27 -11.60 -2.63
N HIS A 34 18.59 -12.89 -2.68
CA HIS A 34 17.94 -13.82 -3.60
C HIS A 34 16.43 -13.88 -3.40
N TYR A 35 15.97 -14.01 -2.15
CA TYR A 35 14.55 -14.05 -1.80
C TYR A 35 13.80 -12.79 -2.28
N TRP A 36 14.32 -11.60 -1.97
CA TRP A 36 13.71 -10.34 -2.40
C TRP A 36 13.58 -10.25 -3.93
N ARG A 37 14.62 -10.67 -4.68
CA ARG A 37 14.60 -10.64 -6.16
C ARG A 37 13.52 -11.55 -6.71
N GLU A 38 13.39 -12.77 -6.19
CA GLU A 38 12.37 -13.71 -6.63
C GLU A 38 10.96 -13.21 -6.30
N MET A 39 10.73 -12.73 -5.08
CA MET A 39 9.44 -12.18 -4.69
C MET A 39 9.07 -10.94 -5.51
N ARG A 40 10.03 -10.03 -5.74
CA ARG A 40 9.81 -8.85 -6.59
C ARG A 40 9.48 -9.25 -8.03
N LYS A 41 10.15 -10.26 -8.58
CA LYS A 41 9.86 -10.78 -9.92
C LYS A 41 8.42 -11.30 -10.02
N ILE A 42 7.97 -12.06 -9.03
CA ILE A 42 6.59 -12.56 -8.96
C ILE A 42 5.60 -11.39 -8.86
N CYS A 43 5.79 -10.44 -7.94
CA CYS A 43 4.92 -9.28 -7.81
C CYS A 43 4.81 -8.47 -9.11
N VAL A 44 5.94 -8.22 -9.78
CA VAL A 44 5.94 -7.47 -11.04
C VAL A 44 5.24 -8.23 -12.15
N ALA A 45 5.45 -9.55 -12.27
CA ALA A 45 4.80 -10.34 -13.30
C ALA A 45 3.28 -10.48 -13.07
N GLU A 46 2.89 -10.80 -11.84
CA GLU A 46 1.54 -11.25 -11.52
C GLU A 46 0.60 -10.16 -11.02
N LEU A 47 1.12 -9.07 -10.44
CA LEU A 47 0.29 -8.00 -9.87
C LEU A 47 0.48 -6.69 -10.62
N PHE A 48 1.72 -6.33 -10.94
CA PHE A 48 2.06 -5.00 -11.45
C PHE A 48 2.46 -4.96 -12.94
N SER A 49 2.20 -6.05 -13.69
CA SER A 49 2.45 -6.05 -15.12
C SER A 49 1.38 -5.24 -15.85
N MET A 50 1.74 -4.63 -17.00
CA MET A 50 0.78 -3.83 -17.79
C MET A 50 -0.48 -4.63 -18.13
N LYS A 51 -0.32 -5.91 -18.48
CA LYS A 51 -1.44 -6.83 -18.76
C LYS A 51 -2.37 -6.97 -17.56
N ARG A 52 -1.82 -7.14 -16.35
CA ARG A 52 -2.60 -7.25 -15.11
C ARG A 52 -3.28 -5.94 -14.75
N VAL A 53 -2.57 -4.83 -14.85
CA VAL A 53 -3.13 -3.49 -14.61
C VAL A 53 -4.32 -3.20 -15.54
N GLN A 54 -4.20 -3.54 -16.83
CA GLN A 54 -5.29 -3.43 -17.79
C GLN A 54 -6.44 -4.38 -17.46
N SER A 55 -6.18 -5.61 -17.04
CA SER A 55 -7.25 -6.55 -16.67
C SER A 55 -8.08 -6.08 -15.46
N PHE A 56 -7.53 -5.22 -14.61
CA PHE A 56 -8.25 -4.62 -13.47
C PHE A 56 -8.87 -3.26 -13.79
N GLN A 57 -8.90 -2.85 -15.07
CA GLN A 57 -9.46 -1.56 -15.47
C GLN A 57 -10.94 -1.43 -15.12
N SER A 58 -11.76 -2.43 -15.47
CA SER A 58 -13.19 -2.42 -15.18
C SER A 58 -13.48 -2.27 -13.69
N VAL A 59 -12.71 -2.94 -12.83
CA VAL A 59 -12.84 -2.80 -11.37
C VAL A 59 -12.60 -1.36 -10.94
N ARG A 60 -11.59 -0.67 -11.49
CA ARG A 60 -11.32 0.73 -11.13
C ARG A 60 -12.42 1.66 -11.63
N GLU A 61 -12.89 1.45 -12.86
CA GLU A 61 -13.97 2.25 -13.45
C GLU A 61 -15.25 2.12 -12.62
N GLU A 62 -15.67 0.88 -12.33
CA GLU A 62 -16.85 0.60 -11.51
C GLU A 62 -16.76 1.24 -10.11
N GLU A 63 -15.63 1.11 -9.41
CA GLU A 63 -15.49 1.70 -8.06
C GLU A 63 -15.45 3.24 -8.10
N VAL A 64 -14.93 3.83 -9.18
CA VAL A 64 -14.95 5.29 -9.37
C VAL A 64 -16.36 5.78 -9.68
N ASP A 65 -17.11 5.06 -10.52
CA ASP A 65 -18.50 5.39 -10.83
C ASP A 65 -19.37 5.37 -9.57
N LEU A 66 -19.21 4.33 -8.73
CA LEU A 66 -19.89 4.24 -7.42
C LEU A 66 -19.52 5.40 -6.48
N LEU A 67 -18.26 5.84 -6.49
CA LEU A 67 -17.84 6.98 -5.70
C LEU A 67 -18.49 8.28 -6.22
N ILE A 68 -18.53 8.49 -7.53
CA ILE A 68 -19.14 9.67 -8.15
C ILE A 68 -20.64 9.71 -7.81
N GLU A 69 -21.35 8.60 -7.95
CA GLU A 69 -22.76 8.48 -7.59
C GLU A 69 -23.01 8.89 -6.13
N SER A 70 -22.23 8.34 -5.19
CA SER A 70 -22.33 8.68 -3.76
C SER A 70 -22.08 10.16 -3.45
N ILE A 71 -21.13 10.80 -4.17
CA ILE A 71 -20.86 12.23 -4.05
C ILE A 71 -22.02 13.05 -4.62
N SER A 72 -22.56 12.66 -5.77
CA SER A 72 -23.71 13.33 -6.42
C SER A 72 -24.97 13.29 -5.56
N GLU A 73 -25.24 12.17 -4.90
CA GLU A 73 -26.34 12.05 -3.93
C GLU A 73 -26.14 13.00 -2.73
N SER A 74 -24.93 13.01 -2.18
CA SER A 74 -24.57 13.90 -1.06
C SER A 74 -24.75 15.37 -1.43
N ALA A 75 -24.35 15.76 -2.65
CA ALA A 75 -24.52 17.12 -3.17
C ALA A 75 -25.99 17.54 -3.28
N THR A 76 -26.88 16.60 -3.64
CA THR A 76 -28.34 16.85 -3.72
C THR A 76 -28.94 17.17 -2.34
N SER A 77 -28.40 16.53 -1.29
CA SER A 77 -28.79 16.79 0.11
C SER A 77 -28.06 17.98 0.76
N ALA A 78 -27.20 18.69 0.02
CA ALA A 78 -26.33 19.77 0.50
C ALA A 78 -25.46 19.39 1.72
N ASN A 79 -25.14 18.10 1.86
CA ASN A 79 -24.31 17.60 2.96
C ASN A 79 -22.82 17.69 2.60
N PRO A 80 -21.96 18.23 3.49
CA PRO A 80 -20.52 18.21 3.29
C PRO A 80 -19.96 16.79 3.16
N VAL A 81 -19.06 16.59 2.19
CA VAL A 81 -18.41 15.30 1.93
C VAL A 81 -16.96 15.34 2.40
N ASP A 82 -16.55 14.33 3.18
CA ASP A 82 -15.16 14.12 3.58
C ASP A 82 -14.41 13.32 2.51
N LEU A 83 -13.68 14.05 1.64
CA LEU A 83 -12.94 13.44 0.54
C LEU A 83 -11.83 12.48 1.01
N SER A 84 -11.27 12.68 2.21
CA SER A 84 -10.25 11.76 2.75
C SER A 84 -10.85 10.38 2.98
N LYS A 85 -12.06 10.32 3.54
CA LYS A 85 -12.80 9.05 3.70
C LYS A 85 -13.21 8.45 2.37
N CYS A 86 -13.64 9.27 1.41
CA CYS A 86 -13.97 8.83 0.06
C CYS A 86 -12.79 8.14 -0.62
N PHE A 87 -11.61 8.78 -0.66
CA PHE A 87 -10.42 8.20 -1.29
C PHE A 87 -9.89 6.98 -0.56
N PHE A 88 -9.97 6.96 0.78
CA PHE A 88 -9.64 5.77 1.56
C PHE A 88 -10.55 4.59 1.20
N SER A 89 -11.87 4.81 1.20
CA SER A 89 -12.86 3.79 0.87
C SER A 89 -12.72 3.31 -0.57
N LEU A 90 -12.45 4.21 -1.53
CA LEU A 90 -12.18 3.86 -2.93
C LEU A 90 -10.95 2.94 -3.04
N THR A 91 -9.85 3.33 -2.39
CA THR A 91 -8.60 2.56 -2.41
C THR A 91 -8.80 1.19 -1.78
N ALA A 92 -9.48 1.12 -0.64
CA ALA A 92 -9.82 -0.13 0.01
C ALA A 92 -10.70 -1.01 -0.89
N SER A 93 -11.73 -0.45 -1.52
CA SER A 93 -12.65 -1.22 -2.37
C SER A 93 -11.96 -1.81 -3.60
N ILE A 94 -11.10 -1.03 -4.28
CA ILE A 94 -10.29 -1.51 -5.39
C ILE A 94 -9.34 -2.63 -4.93
N ILE A 95 -8.61 -2.44 -3.83
CA ILE A 95 -7.69 -3.46 -3.30
C ILE A 95 -8.44 -4.73 -2.92
N PHE A 96 -9.59 -4.63 -2.26
CA PHE A 96 -10.36 -5.79 -1.83
C PHE A 96 -10.90 -6.60 -3.01
N ARG A 97 -11.36 -5.92 -4.06
CA ARG A 97 -11.82 -6.58 -5.28
C ARG A 97 -10.68 -7.25 -6.03
N ILE A 98 -9.53 -6.59 -6.16
CA ILE A 98 -8.38 -7.14 -6.89
C ILE A 98 -7.71 -8.27 -6.10
N ALA A 99 -7.45 -8.07 -4.80
CA ALA A 99 -6.67 -8.99 -3.99
C ALA A 99 -7.50 -10.15 -3.42
N PHE A 100 -8.76 -9.90 -3.07
CA PHE A 100 -9.62 -10.90 -2.41
C PHE A 100 -10.84 -11.31 -3.23
N GLY A 101 -11.11 -10.67 -4.37
CA GLY A 101 -12.30 -10.95 -5.19
C GLY A 101 -13.61 -10.58 -4.48
N LYS A 102 -13.58 -9.68 -3.49
CA LYS A 102 -14.73 -9.32 -2.65
C LYS A 102 -14.99 -7.82 -2.69
N GLN A 103 -16.25 -7.44 -2.61
CA GLN A 103 -16.62 -6.05 -2.33
C GLN A 103 -16.28 -5.69 -0.89
N PHE A 104 -15.78 -4.47 -0.71
CA PHE A 104 -15.43 -3.94 0.59
C PHE A 104 -16.66 -3.41 1.34
N GLN A 105 -17.54 -2.69 0.63
CA GLN A 105 -18.84 -2.28 1.15
C GLN A 105 -19.68 -3.50 1.54
N GLY A 106 -20.25 -3.51 2.75
CA GLY A 106 -21.00 -4.65 3.29
C GLY A 106 -20.16 -5.79 3.88
N SER A 107 -18.83 -5.67 3.91
CA SER A 107 -17.97 -6.61 4.62
C SER A 107 -18.03 -6.42 6.15
N GLN A 108 -17.57 -7.40 6.95
CA GLN A 108 -17.49 -7.26 8.41
C GLN A 108 -16.47 -6.17 8.85
N LEU A 109 -15.59 -5.75 7.94
CA LEU A 109 -14.67 -4.63 8.15
C LEU A 109 -15.35 -3.34 7.72
N ASP A 110 -15.78 -2.56 8.71
CA ASP A 110 -16.21 -1.19 8.44
C ASP A 110 -15.00 -0.28 8.11
N ASN A 111 -15.28 0.80 7.37
CA ASN A 111 -14.28 1.80 6.95
C ASN A 111 -13.45 2.33 8.11
N HIS A 112 -14.09 2.59 9.25
CA HIS A 112 -13.44 3.16 10.43
C HIS A 112 -12.45 2.18 11.08
N LYS A 113 -12.82 0.91 11.21
CA LYS A 113 -11.94 -0.15 11.73
C LYS A 113 -10.75 -0.36 10.81
N LEU A 114 -10.97 -0.42 9.49
CA LEU A 114 -9.86 -0.57 8.55
C LEU A 114 -8.92 0.64 8.62
N GLN A 115 -9.46 1.86 8.61
CA GLN A 115 -8.67 3.08 8.73
C GLN A 115 -7.86 3.11 10.03
N LYS A 116 -8.47 2.70 11.15
CA LYS A 116 -7.78 2.60 12.43
C LYS A 116 -6.62 1.59 12.39
N VAL A 117 -6.84 0.38 11.84
CA VAL A 117 -5.80 -0.64 11.74
C VAL A 117 -4.66 -0.18 10.82
N VAL A 118 -4.98 0.47 9.70
CA VAL A 118 -3.98 1.04 8.78
C VAL A 118 -3.16 2.11 9.51
N PHE A 119 -3.80 3.04 10.21
CA PHE A 119 -3.11 4.09 10.95
C PHE A 119 -2.25 3.52 12.10
N GLU A 120 -2.74 2.55 12.85
CA GLU A 120 -1.95 1.86 13.89
C GLU A 120 -0.73 1.11 13.29
N ALA A 121 -0.90 0.52 12.10
CA ALA A 121 0.20 -0.10 11.37
C ALA A 121 1.21 0.95 10.87
N GLU A 122 0.75 2.11 10.41
CA GLU A 122 1.60 3.26 10.05
C GLU A 122 2.39 3.79 11.23
N LEU A 123 1.78 3.90 12.42
CA LEU A 123 2.50 4.25 13.66
C LEU A 123 3.55 3.20 14.02
N CYS A 124 3.26 1.92 13.80
CA CYS A 124 4.26 0.87 13.95
C CYS A 124 5.38 0.98 12.90
N TRP A 125 5.16 1.67 11.79
CA TRP A 125 6.21 2.00 10.82
C TRP A 125 7.02 3.22 11.24
N GLU A 126 6.55 4.13 12.11
CA GLU A 126 7.16 5.44 12.43
C GLU A 126 8.61 5.43 12.98
N ALA A 127 9.24 4.27 13.11
CA ALA A 127 10.71 4.22 13.08
C ALA A 127 11.29 4.51 11.66
N PHE A 128 10.44 4.69 10.64
CA PHE A 128 10.77 5.02 9.26
C PHE A 128 11.00 6.53 9.10
N VAL A 129 12.10 7.01 9.66
CA VAL A 129 12.56 8.40 9.50
C VAL A 129 12.85 8.65 8.01
N PRO A 130 12.44 9.78 7.38
CA PRO A 130 12.83 10.12 6.00
C PRO A 130 14.36 10.11 5.77
N ARG A 131 15.14 10.27 6.85
CA ARG A 131 16.60 10.11 6.90
C ARG A 131 17.09 8.69 6.53
N ILE A 132 16.21 7.71 6.52
CA ILE A 132 16.45 6.32 6.09
C ILE A 132 16.41 6.19 4.55
N PHE A 133 15.83 7.17 3.84
CA PHE A 133 15.83 7.17 2.38
C PHE A 133 17.20 7.49 1.78
N PHE A 134 18.03 8.23 2.51
CA PHE A 134 19.38 8.56 2.09
C PHE A 134 20.41 7.73 2.87
N PRO A 135 21.20 6.88 2.19
CA PRO A 135 22.32 6.19 2.80
C PRO A 135 23.32 7.25 3.29
N LEU A 136 23.46 7.41 4.61
CA LEU A 136 24.59 8.17 5.15
C LEU A 136 25.84 7.32 4.90
N TYR A 137 26.67 7.79 3.97
CA TYR A 137 28.00 7.28 3.71
C TYR A 137 28.81 7.40 5.02
N ARG A 138 28.79 6.35 5.85
CA ARG A 138 29.66 6.27 7.00
C ARG A 138 31.01 5.83 6.46
N LYS A 139 31.89 6.80 6.16
CA LYS A 139 33.32 6.52 5.98
C LYS A 139 33.79 5.80 7.24
N GLY A 140 34.05 4.49 7.12
CA GLY A 140 34.81 3.73 8.09
C GLY A 140 36.29 3.95 7.78
N ASN A 141 37.01 4.44 8.80
CA ASN A 141 38.46 4.56 8.98
C ASN A 141 39.30 5.01 7.78
#